data_AF-A0A085VIS5-F1
#
_entry.id   AF-A0A085VIS5-F1
#
_cell.length_a   1.000
_cell.length_b   1.000
_cell.length_c   1.000
_cell.angle_alpha   90.00
_cell.angle_beta   90.00
_cell.angle_gamma   90.00
#
_symmetry.space_group_name_H-M   'P 1'
#
loop_
_entity.id
_entity.type
_entity.pdbx_description
1 polymer ?
#
loop_
_entity_poly.entity_id
_entity_poly.type
_entity_poly.pdbx_seq_one_letter_code
_entity_poly.pdbx_strand_id
1 'polypeptide(L)' 'MKEFLIEDYLNSDSDIQALLNIVIEEGSQQGLIACIRAIARVKSIDLNLDDSFVSIQKALQAIGYKFAVEKLDT' A
#
# COMPACT_ATOMS: atom_id res chain seq x y z
N MET A 1 19.57 -18.12 3.31
CA MET A 1 18.48 -17.56 2.48
C MET A 1 18.38 -16.10 2.82
N LYS A 2 18.44 -15.20 1.84
CA LYS A 2 18.12 -13.78 2.07
C LYS A 2 16.63 -13.71 2.39
N GLU A 3 16.25 -13.01 3.46
CA GLU A 3 14.83 -12.74 3.73
C GLU A 3 14.25 -11.95 2.55
N PHE A 4 13.08 -12.36 2.08
CA PHE A 4 12.38 -11.66 1.03
C PHE A 4 11.81 -10.37 1.61
N LEU A 5 12.39 -9.24 1.23
CA LEU A 5 11.90 -7.92 1.59
C LEU A 5 11.27 -7.31 0.34
N ILE A 6 9.97 -7.02 0.40
CA ILE A 6 9.23 -6.31 -0.66
C ILE A 6 9.93 -4.99 -1.03
N GLU A 7 10.56 -4.35 -0.04
CA GLU A 7 11.30 -3.09 -0.15
C GLU A 7 12.40 -3.14 -1.23
N ASP A 8 13.08 -4.29 -1.40
CA ASP A 8 14.15 -4.47 -2.40
C ASP A 8 13.64 -4.39 -3.86
N TYR A 9 12.33 -4.50 -4.07
CA TYR A 9 11.68 -4.53 -5.38
C TYR A 9 10.89 -3.25 -5.70
N LEU A 10 10.76 -2.34 -4.75
CA LEU A 10 10.06 -1.06 -4.89
C LEU A 10 11.01 0.05 -5.36
N ASN A 11 11.62 -0.14 -6.53
CA ASN A 11 12.67 0.76 -7.05
C ASN A 11 12.11 2.00 -7.75
N SER A 12 10.84 1.95 -8.19
CA SER A 12 10.16 3.04 -8.89
C SER A 12 8.73 3.23 -8.37
N ASP A 13 8.17 4.43 -8.56
CA ASP A 13 6.74 4.68 -8.27
C ASP A 13 5.81 3.75 -9.07
N SER A 14 6.22 3.33 -10.28
CA SER A 14 5.51 2.33 -11.09
C SER A 14 5.44 0.96 -10.42
N ASP A 15 6.53 0.52 -9.76
CA ASP A 15 6.59 -0.77 -9.06
C ASP A 15 5.67 -0.75 -7.83
N ILE A 16 5.67 0.38 -7.12
CA ILE A 16 4.78 0.66 -5.99
C ILE A 16 3.32 0.60 -6.43
N GLN A 17 3.00 1.22 -7.56
CA GLN A 17 1.64 1.26 -8.09
C GLN A 17 1.18 -0.12 -8.57
N ALA A 18 2.04 -0.90 -9.22
CA ALA A 18 1.73 -2.27 -9.65
C ALA A 18 1.47 -3.19 -8.44
N LEU A 19 2.29 -3.12 -7.40
CA LEU A 19 2.12 -3.91 -6.18
C LEU A 19 0.78 -3.61 -5.49
N LEU A 20 0.45 -2.32 -5.35
CA LEU A 20 -0.82 -1.90 -4.77
C LEU A 20 -2.01 -2.40 -5.59
N ASN A 21 -1.95 -2.31 -6.93
CA ASN A 21 -3.02 -2.81 -7.79
C ASN A 21 -3.26 -4.31 -7.60
N ILE A 22 -2.19 -5.12 -7.60
CA ILE A 22 -2.28 -6.58 -7.40
C ILE A 22 -2.97 -6.90 -6.07
N VAL A 23 -2.54 -6.23 -5.00
CA VAL A 23 -3.05 -6.51 -3.65
C VAL A 23 -4.48 -6.01 -3.44
N ILE A 24 -4.85 -4.90 -4.11
CA ILE A 24 -6.24 -4.43 -4.16
C ILE A 24 -7.12 -5.43 -4.92
N GLU A 25 -6.64 -5.95 -6.06
CA GLU A 25 -7.35 -6.97 -6.86
C GLU A 25 -7.51 -8.30 -6.12
N GLU A 26 -6.50 -8.72 -5.36
CA GLU A 26 -6.56 -9.90 -4.48
C GLU A 26 -7.54 -9.72 -3.30
N GLY A 27 -7.94 -8.49 -2.98
CA GLY A 27 -8.95 -8.17 -1.98
C GLY A 27 -8.52 -8.46 -0.53
N SER A 28 -7.23 -8.72 -0.28
CA SER A 28 -6.72 -9.03 1.05
C SER A 28 -6.32 -7.78 1.81
N GLN A 29 -7.10 -7.42 2.83
CA GLN A 29 -6.82 -6.27 3.69
C GLN A 29 -5.45 -6.38 4.39
N GLN A 30 -5.06 -7.57 4.84
CA GLN A 30 -3.74 -7.78 5.47
C GLN A 30 -2.59 -7.59 4.48
N GLY A 31 -2.76 -8.06 3.24
CA GLY A 31 -1.79 -7.82 2.16
C GLY A 31 -1.64 -6.33 1.87
N LEU A 32 -2.75 -5.59 1.85
CA LEU A 32 -2.77 -4.15 1.59
C LEU A 32 -2.02 -3.38 2.68
N ILE A 33 -2.28 -3.72 3.94
CA ILE A 33 -1.59 -3.13 5.10
C ILE A 33 -0.09 -3.40 5.05
N ALA A 34 0.32 -4.63 4.73
CA ALA A 34 1.73 -4.99 4.60
C ALA A 34 2.41 -4.20 3.48
N CYS A 35 1.76 -4.05 2.32
CA CYS A 35 2.27 -3.26 1.21
C CYS A 35 2.43 -1.79 1.56
N ILE A 36 1.41 -1.19 2.17
CA ILE A 36 1.47 0.22 2.56
C ILE A 36 2.61 0.45 3.56
N ARG A 37 2.81 -0.44 4.54
CA ARG A 37 3.92 -0.36 5.50
C ARG A 37 5.29 -0.49 4.81
N ALA A 38 5.43 -1.40 3.85
CA ALA A 38 6.67 -1.55 3.09
C ALA A 38 6.99 -0.28 2.28
N ILE A 39 6.00 0.27 1.59
CA ILE A 39 6.15 1.51 0.81
C ILE A 39 6.51 2.69 1.71
N ALA A 40 5.89 2.78 2.88
CA ALA A 40 6.19 3.82 3.86
C ALA A 40 7.64 3.79 4.33
N ARG A 41 8.18 2.59 4.60
CA ARG A 41 9.60 2.43 4.96
C ARG A 41 10.53 2.85 3.84
N VAL A 42 10.26 2.42 2.61
CA VAL A 42 11.04 2.82 1.42
C VAL A 42 11.03 4.33 1.25
N LYS A 43 9.87 4.97 1.43
CA LYS A 43 9.73 6.43 1.34
C LYS A 43 10.10 7.19 2.62
N SER A 44 10.51 6.49 3.68
CA SER A 44 10.77 7.05 5.02
C SER A 44 9.60 7.92 5.55
N ILE A 45 8.37 7.48 5.30
CA ILE A 45 7.14 8.13 5.77
C ILE A 45 6.70 7.46 7.08
N ASP A 46 6.51 8.27 8.12
CA ASP A 46 5.92 7.79 9.37
C ASP A 46 4.41 7.64 9.18
N LEU A 47 3.92 6.40 9.26
CA LEU A 47 2.51 6.07 9.10
C LEU A 47 1.97 5.49 10.39
N ASN A 48 0.93 6.15 10.91
CA ASN A 48 0.11 5.58 11.95
C ASN A 48 -1.02 4.78 11.29
N LEU A 49 -0.80 3.47 11.12
CA LEU A 49 -1.66 2.59 10.33
C LEU A 49 -2.39 1.58 11.23
N ASP A 50 -3.69 1.76 11.39
CA ASP A 50 -4.62 0.79 11.97
C ASP A 50 -5.53 0.15 10.91
N ASP A 51 -6.26 -0.90 11.30
CA ASP A 51 -7.10 -1.69 10.40
C ASP A 51 -8.37 -0.96 9.92
N SER A 52 -8.60 0.30 10.30
CA SER A 52 -9.73 1.06 9.78
C SER A 52 -9.51 1.49 8.33
N PHE A 53 -10.59 1.44 7.54
CA PHE A 53 -10.63 1.92 6.16
C PHE A 53 -10.12 3.37 6.03
N VAL A 54 -10.45 4.23 7.00
CA VAL A 54 -10.04 5.64 7.03
C VAL A 54 -8.52 5.77 7.17
N SER A 55 -7.90 4.98 8.03
CA SER A 55 -6.44 5.01 8.19
C SER A 55 -5.71 4.42 6.99
N ILE A 56 -6.23 3.34 6.40
CA ILE A 56 -5.72 2.78 5.14
C ILE A 56 -5.79 3.83 4.02
N GLN A 57 -6.92 4.54 3.89
CA GLN A 57 -7.08 5.59 2.89
C GLN A 57 -6.11 6.75 3.10
N LYS A 58 -5.96 7.25 4.34
CA LYS A 58 -4.99 8.31 4.67
C LYS A 58 -3.56 7.89 4.38
N ALA A 59 -3.23 6.64 4.70
CA ALA A 59 -1.91 6.10 4.47
C ALA A 59 -1.58 5.97 2.98
N LEU A 60 -2.52 5.52 2.17
CA LEU A 60 -2.41 5.48 0.70
C LEU A 60 -2.19 6.89 0.13
N GLN A 61 -2.92 7.89 0.62
CA GLN A 61 -2.70 9.29 0.23
C GLN A 61 -1.31 9.78 0.62
N ALA A 62 -0.83 9.47 1.83
CA ALA A 62 0.47 9.89 2.32
C ALA A 62 1.63 9.31 1.50
N ILE A 63 1.51 8.07 1.00
CA ILE A 63 2.52 7.45 0.12
C ILE A 63 2.41 7.92 -1.35
N GLY A 64 1.52 8.87 -1.65
CA GLY A 64 1.33 9.47 -2.97
C GLY A 64 0.37 8.71 -3.89
N TYR A 65 -0.40 7.75 -3.35
CA TYR A 65 -1.35 6.97 -4.12
C TYR A 65 -2.74 7.65 -4.10
N LYS A 66 -3.23 8.06 -5.27
CA LYS A 66 -4.62 8.54 -5.42
C LYS A 66 -5.55 7.32 -5.41
N PHE A 67 -6.06 7.01 -4.21
CA PHE A 67 -7.09 6.00 -4.06
C PHE A 67 -8.41 6.52 -4.64
N ALA A 68 -8.69 6.17 -5.90
CA ALA A 68 -10.01 6.35 -6.50
C ALA A 68 -10.92 5.24 -5.97
N VAL A 69 -11.50 5.45 -4.78
CA VAL A 69 -12.61 4.61 -4.33
C VAL A 69 -13.79 5.00 -5.18
N GLU A 70 -13.98 4.32 -6.30
CA GLU A 70 -15.32 4.25 -6.88
C GLU A 70 -16.13 3.43 -5.89
N LYS A 71 -16.95 4.12 -5.11
CA LYS A 71 -18.00 3.49 -4.34
C LYS A 71 -18.83 2.73 -5.39
N LEU A 72 -18.74 1.40 -5.40
CA LEU A 72 -19.72 0.60 -6.12
C LEU A 72 -21.03 0.79 -5.36
N ASP A 73 -21.77 1.85 -5.69
CA ASP A 73 -23.18 1.97 -5.41
C ASP A 73 -23.84 0.82 -6.18
N THR A 74 -24.07 -0.31 -5.50
CA THR A 74 -24.98 -1.37 -5.94
C THR A 74 -26.08 -1.51 -4.91
#